data_AF-A0A9R1LDA8-F1
#
_entry.id   AF-A0A9R1LDA8-F1
#
_cell.length_a   1.000
_cell.length_b   1.000
_cell.length_c   1.000
_cell.angle_alpha   90.00
_cell.angle_beta   90.00
_cell.angle_gamma   90.00
#
_symmetry.space_group_name_H-M   'P 1'
#
loop_
_entity.id
_entity.type
_entity.pdbx_description
1 polymer ?
#
loop_
_entity_poly.entity_id
_entity_poly.type
_entity_poly.pdbx_seq_one_letter_code
_entity_poly.pdbx_strand_id
1 'polypeptide(L)'
;MFLYRWDLKWCPIFGKLKTLLLNEWFTAVGLVCILRHSPVLEILTLKLDNTEDIVGATGAQETKTQSFVCACIKSVYVECEEVDEGVLAVLNILSTCGILRDQISIKEDPHTDSD
;
A
#
# COMPACT_ATOMS: atom_id res chain seq x y z
N MET A 1 15.05 2.55 1.34
CA MET A 1 15.05 4.03 1.17
C MET A 1 14.27 4.62 2.35
N PHE A 2 14.93 5.34 3.27
CA PHE A 2 14.24 5.92 4.43
C PHE A 2 13.50 7.19 4.00
N LEU A 3 12.17 7.12 3.88
CA LEU A 3 11.33 8.31 3.70
C LEU A 3 11.40 9.13 5.00
N TYR A 4 12.15 10.24 5.00
CA TYR A 4 12.17 11.13 6.14
C TYR A 4 10.81 11.85 6.25
N ARG A 5 10.33 12.12 7.47
CA ARG A 5 9.09 12.88 7.73
C ARG A 5 9.01 14.23 6.97
N TRP A 6 10.16 14.77 6.56
CA TRP A 6 10.25 15.98 5.75
C TRP A 6 9.87 15.74 4.29
N ASP A 7 10.26 14.61 3.68
CA ASP A 7 9.94 14.28 2.27
C ASP A 7 8.43 14.12 2.07
N LEU A 8 7.73 13.56 3.06
CA LEU A 8 6.28 13.38 3.01
C LEU A 8 5.51 14.71 3.06
N LYS A 9 6.06 15.74 3.72
CA LYS A 9 5.45 17.08 3.76
C LYS A 9 5.48 17.80 2.41
N TRP A 10 6.42 17.42 1.54
CA TRP A 10 6.61 17.98 0.20
C TRP A 10 6.20 17.01 -0.91
N CYS A 11 5.50 15.92 -0.57
CA CYS A 11 5.05 14.97 -1.56
C CYS A 11 4.09 15.69 -2.54
N PRO A 12 4.37 15.71 -3.86
CA PRO A 12 3.52 16.39 -4.81
C PRO A 12 2.16 15.70 -4.93
N ILE A 13 1.13 16.43 -5.36
CA ILE A 13 -0.17 15.82 -5.69
C ILE A 13 -0.08 15.18 -7.07
N PHE A 14 -0.32 13.88 -7.15
CA PHE A 14 -0.44 13.10 -8.37
C PHE A 14 -1.84 13.23 -8.98
N GLY A 15 -2.22 14.45 -9.39
CA GLY A 15 -3.58 14.77 -9.84
C GLY A 15 -4.03 14.13 -11.17
N LYS A 16 -3.20 13.29 -11.79
CA LYS A 16 -3.51 12.57 -13.04
C LYS A 16 -3.20 11.07 -12.97
N LEU A 17 -2.74 10.57 -11.81
CA LEU A 17 -2.33 9.19 -11.65
C LEU A 17 -3.56 8.30 -11.43
N LYS A 18 -3.93 7.54 -12.47
CA LYS A 18 -5.09 6.63 -12.43
C LYS A 18 -4.74 5.20 -12.06
N THR A 19 -3.52 4.78 -12.36
CA THR A 19 -3.03 3.42 -12.11
C THR A 19 -1.69 3.53 -11.42
N LEU A 20 -1.50 2.75 -10.37
CA LEU A 20 -0.26 2.68 -9.61
C LEU A 20 0.08 1.22 -9.36
N LEU A 21 1.32 0.86 -9.67
CA LEU A 21 1.92 -0.41 -9.26
C LEU A 21 3.03 -0.09 -8.25
N LEU A 22 2.96 -0.74 -7.10
CA LEU A 22 4.00 -0.72 -6.09
C LEU A 22 4.48 -2.15 -5.87
N ASN A 23 5.79 -2.31 -5.82
CA ASN A 23 6.44 -3.54 -5.38
C ASN A 23 7.08 -3.32 -4.00
N GLU A 24 7.75 -4.34 -3.46
CA GLU A 24 8.22 -4.47 -2.07
C GLU A 24 9.04 -3.30 -1.46
N TRP A 25 9.37 -2.27 -2.22
CA TRP A 25 10.14 -1.12 -1.74
C TRP A 25 9.34 -0.10 -0.91
N PHE A 26 8.03 -0.26 -0.74
CA PHE A 26 7.22 0.68 0.04
C PHE A 26 7.07 0.28 1.50
N THR A 27 7.05 1.28 2.38
CA THR A 27 6.67 1.12 3.78
C THR A 27 5.19 1.42 3.97
N ALA A 28 4.61 0.99 5.10
CA ALA A 28 3.24 1.35 5.49
C ALA A 28 2.97 2.86 5.38
N VAL A 29 3.91 3.68 5.87
CA VAL A 29 3.82 5.16 5.80
C VAL A 29 3.91 5.66 4.36
N GLY A 30 4.79 5.05 3.55
CA GLY A 30 4.92 5.37 2.13
C GLY A 30 3.63 5.10 1.35
N LEU A 31 3.01 3.94 1.58
CA LEU A 31 1.73 3.57 0.97
C LEU A 31 0.65 4.61 1.28
N VAL A 32 0.45 4.91 2.56
CA VAL A 32 -0.55 5.90 3.01
C VAL A 32 -0.29 7.28 2.38
N CYS A 33 0.97 7.71 2.31
CA CYS A 33 1.32 8.98 1.68
C CYS A 33 1.00 9.00 0.19
N ILE A 34 1.38 7.96 -0.55
CA ILE A 34 1.12 7.90 -1.99
C ILE A 34 -0.38 7.91 -2.28
N LEU A 35 -1.16 7.12 -1.52
CA LEU A 35 -2.63 7.08 -1.64
C LEU A 35 -3.25 8.45 -1.38
N ARG A 36 -2.84 9.12 -0.31
CA ARG A 36 -3.32 10.47 0.03
C ARG A 36 -3.00 11.49 -1.07
N HIS A 37 -1.83 11.38 -1.69
CA HIS A 37 -1.38 12.29 -2.72
C HIS A 37 -1.88 11.93 -4.13
N SER A 38 -2.63 10.84 -4.28
CA SER A 38 -3.17 10.36 -5.56
C SER A 38 -4.70 10.38 -5.55
N PRO A 39 -5.34 11.57 -5.52
CA PRO A 39 -6.79 11.68 -5.29
C PRO A 39 -7.65 11.08 -6.42
N VAL A 40 -7.07 10.84 -7.59
CA VAL A 40 -7.76 10.29 -8.78
C VAL A 40 -7.34 8.85 -9.10
N LEU A 41 -6.68 8.17 -8.17
CA LEU A 41 -6.23 6.80 -8.35
C LEU A 41 -7.43 5.86 -8.46
N GLU A 42 -7.49 5.07 -9.53
CA GLU A 42 -8.57 4.13 -9.81
C GLU A 42 -8.12 2.67 -9.58
N ILE A 43 -6.88 2.34 -9.94
CA ILE A 43 -6.33 0.99 -9.86
C ILE A 43 -5.03 1.01 -9.06
N LEU A 44 -4.96 0.17 -8.04
CA LEU A 44 -3.75 -0.09 -7.26
C LEU A 44 -3.32 -1.54 -7.43
N THR A 45 -2.05 -1.78 -7.72
CA THR A 45 -1.44 -3.11 -7.70
C THR A 45 -0.30 -3.11 -6.71
N LEU A 46 -0.32 -4.03 -5.74
CA LEU A 46 0.71 -4.24 -4.74
C LEU A 46 1.35 -5.60 -4.99
N LYS A 47 2.65 -5.64 -5.25
CA LYS A 47 3.45 -6.88 -5.30
C LYS A 47 4.23 -7.00 -4.00
N LEU A 48 3.99 -8.07 -3.28
CA LEU A 48 4.46 -8.35 -1.93
C LEU A 48 5.22 -9.69 -1.94
N ASP A 49 6.41 -9.71 -2.54
CA ASP A 49 7.26 -10.90 -2.56
C ASP A 49 8.07 -11.02 -1.24
N ASN A 50 8.29 -9.91 -0.52
CA ASN A 50 8.83 -9.85 0.85
C ASN A 50 8.10 -8.73 1.64
N THR A 51 7.67 -9.04 2.87
CA THR A 51 6.91 -8.12 3.74
C THR A 51 7.68 -7.60 4.96
N GLU A 52 8.97 -7.93 5.09
CA GLU A 52 9.82 -7.53 6.23
C GLU A 52 9.84 -6.01 6.46
N ASP A 53 9.92 -5.22 5.38
CA ASP A 53 9.94 -3.75 5.43
C ASP A 53 8.59 -3.13 5.89
N ILE A 54 7.51 -3.89 5.76
CA ILE A 54 6.16 -3.48 6.18
C ILE A 54 5.99 -3.72 7.69
N VAL A 55 6.42 -4.90 8.16
CA VAL A 55 6.30 -5.34 9.56
C VAL A 55 7.27 -4.56 10.48
N GLY A 56 8.48 -4.27 10.02
CA GLY A 56 9.51 -3.56 10.80
C GLY A 56 9.15 -2.10 11.14
N ALA A 57 8.24 -1.48 10.39
CA ALA A 57 7.84 -0.08 10.58
C ALA A 57 6.73 0.13 11.63
N THR A 58 6.21 -0.94 12.23
CA THR A 58 5.10 -0.88 13.22
C THR A 58 5.55 -0.33 14.58
N GLY A 59 6.87 -0.31 14.84
CA GLY A 59 7.47 0.27 16.03
C GLY A 59 7.66 1.78 15.90
N ALA A 60 6.76 2.55 16.52
CA ALA A 60 6.90 3.97 16.81
C ALA A 60 6.85 4.92 15.61
N GLN A 61 5.67 5.19 15.05
CA GLN A 61 5.30 6.56 14.69
C GLN A 61 3.78 6.73 14.81
N GLU A 62 3.34 7.46 15.83
CA GLU A 62 2.06 8.17 15.80
C GLU A 62 2.09 9.14 14.60
N THR A 63 1.64 8.68 13.45
CA THR A 63 1.19 9.60 12.40
C THR A 63 -0.20 10.03 12.81
N LYS A 64 -0.39 11.32 13.05
CA LYS A 64 -1.72 11.95 12.96
C LYS A 64 -2.29 11.58 11.61
N THR A 65 -3.00 10.46 11.53
CA THR A 65 -3.72 10.03 10.35
C THR A 65 -4.86 11.00 10.23
N GLN A 66 -4.63 12.12 9.52
CA GLN A 66 -5.75 12.86 8.99
C GLN A 66 -6.53 11.86 8.16
N SER A 67 -7.75 11.57 8.61
CA SER A 67 -8.65 10.66 7.92
C SER A 67 -8.79 11.14 6.47
N PHE A 68 -8.43 10.28 5.53
CA PHE A 68 -8.68 10.47 4.11
C PHE A 68 -9.26 9.18 3.56
N VAL A 69 -9.99 9.31 2.45
CA VAL A 69 -10.61 8.18 1.77
C VAL A 69 -10.16 8.17 0.33
N CYS A 70 -9.80 6.99 -0.18
CA CYS A 70 -9.47 6.75 -1.58
C CYS A 70 -10.74 6.69 -2.44
N ALA A 71 -11.43 7.82 -2.61
CA ALA A 71 -12.77 7.87 -3.21
C ALA A 71 -12.84 7.39 -4.69
N CYS A 72 -11.74 7.47 -5.44
CA CYS A 72 -11.70 7.07 -6.84
C CYS A 72 -11.26 5.62 -7.07
N ILE A 73 -10.78 4.92 -6.04
CA ILE A 73 -10.32 3.54 -6.17
C ILE A 73 -11.50 2.66 -6.57
N LYS A 74 -11.28 1.82 -7.59
CA LYS A 74 -12.23 0.83 -8.10
C LYS A 74 -11.73 -0.58 -7.82
N SER A 75 -10.42 -0.81 -7.98
CA SER A 75 -9.81 -2.13 -7.84
C SER A 75 -8.44 -2.04 -7.21
N VAL A 76 -8.18 -2.96 -6.29
CA VAL A 76 -6.89 -3.19 -5.67
C VAL A 76 -6.50 -4.64 -5.91
N TYR A 77 -5.34 -4.84 -6.52
CA TYR A 77 -4.75 -6.15 -6.73
C TYR A 77 -3.58 -6.31 -5.75
N VAL A 78 -3.60 -7.39 -4.98
CA VAL A 78 -2.50 -7.77 -4.10
C VAL A 78 -1.94 -9.07 -4.64
N GLU A 79 -0.69 -9.04 -5.08
CA GLU A 79 0.08 -10.19 -5.53
C GLU A 79 1.07 -10.53 -4.40
N CYS A 80 1.04 -11.75 -3.89
CA CYS A 80 1.93 -12.23 -2.84
C CYS A 80 2.20 -13.73 -3.01
N GLU A 81 3.27 -14.24 -2.41
CA GLU A 81 3.54 -15.68 -2.39
C GLU A 81 2.62 -16.40 -1.39
N GLU A 82 2.54 -15.86 -0.16
CA GLU A 82 1.69 -16.34 0.92
C GLU A 82 1.05 -15.15 1.65
N VAL A 83 -0.15 -15.35 2.21
CA VAL A 83 -0.79 -14.34 3.07
C VAL A 83 -0.18 -14.40 4.47
N ASP A 84 0.85 -13.59 4.70
CA ASP A 84 1.55 -13.45 5.97
C ASP A 84 1.05 -12.25 6.82
N GLU A 85 1.72 -11.99 7.94
CA GLU A 85 1.40 -10.86 8.82
C GLU A 85 1.55 -9.49 8.13
N GLY A 86 2.48 -9.37 7.18
CA GLY A 86 2.71 -8.14 6.44
C GLY A 86 1.62 -7.86 5.41
N VAL A 87 1.13 -8.89 4.72
CA VAL A 87 -0.06 -8.81 3.85
C VAL A 87 -1.27 -8.37 4.67
N LEU A 88 -1.47 -8.96 5.86
CA LEU A 88 -2.55 -8.54 6.77
C LEU A 88 -2.41 -7.08 7.22
N ALA A 89 -1.19 -6.61 7.49
CA ALA A 89 -0.92 -5.20 7.82
C ALA A 89 -1.30 -4.27 6.66
N VAL A 90 -0.97 -4.65 5.41
CA VAL A 90 -1.36 -3.90 4.21
C VAL A 90 -2.89 -3.84 4.08
N LEU A 91 -3.58 -4.97 4.22
CA LEU A 91 -5.05 -5.02 4.15
C LEU A 91 -5.71 -4.12 5.20
N ASN A 92 -5.14 -4.07 6.41
CA ASN A 92 -5.61 -3.17 7.47
C ASN A 92 -5.41 -1.70 7.08
N ILE A 93 -4.26 -1.34 6.51
CA ILE A 93 -4.00 0.02 6.00
C ILE A 93 -5.02 0.40 4.91
N LEU A 94 -5.27 -0.48 3.94
CA LEU A 94 -6.25 -0.24 2.88
C LEU A 94 -7.65 0.01 3.45
N SER A 95 -8.06 -0.77 4.45
CA SER A 95 -9.32 -0.57 5.18
C SER A 95 -9.39 0.80 5.85
N THR A 96 -8.30 1.26 6.49
CA THR A 96 -8.24 2.61 7.09
C THR A 96 -8.31 3.74 6.05
N CYS A 97 -7.96 3.46 4.79
CA CYS A 97 -8.07 4.40 3.66
C CYS A 97 -9.47 4.36 2.99
N GLY A 98 -10.42 3.62 3.57
CA GLY A 98 -11.80 3.49 3.08
C GLY A 98 -11.94 2.60 1.85
N ILE A 99 -10.96 1.72 1.59
CA ILE A 99 -11.03 0.73 0.52
C ILE A 99 -11.76 -0.50 1.06
N LEU A 100 -12.82 -0.90 0.38
CA LEU A 100 -13.67 -1.99 0.81
C LEU A 100 -13.14 -3.35 0.30
N ARG A 101 -13.50 -4.42 1.01
CA ARG A 101 -13.01 -5.78 0.72
C ARG A 101 -13.43 -6.29 -0.66
N ASP A 102 -14.58 -5.87 -1.17
CA ASP A 102 -15.07 -6.20 -2.52
C ASP A 102 -14.24 -5.55 -3.63
N GLN A 103 -13.47 -4.50 -3.32
CA GLN A 103 -12.56 -3.85 -4.25
C GLN A 103 -11.18 -4.52 -4.28
N ILE A 104 -10.90 -5.45 -3.35
CA ILE A 104 -9.59 -6.08 -3.18
C ILE A 104 -9.62 -7.50 -3.76
N SER A 105 -8.68 -7.78 -4.65
CA SER A 105 -8.42 -9.10 -5.20
C SER A 105 -7.00 -9.52 -4.81
N ILE A 106 -6.88 -10.65 -4.12
CA ILE A 106 -5.59 -11.24 -3.75
C ILE A 106 -5.31 -12.37 -4.75
N LYS A 107 -4.11 -12.34 -5.32
CA LYS A 107 -3.58 -13.40 -6.18
C LYS A 107 -2.33 -13.96 -5.50
N GLU A 108 -2.45 -15.19 -5.03
CA GLU A 108 -1.31 -15.98 -4.57
C GLU A 108 -0.62 -16.57 -5.79
N ASP A 109 0.67 -16.27 -5.99
CA ASP A 109 1.50 -16.88 -7.02
C ASP A 109 2.63 -17.63 -6.31
N PRO A 110 2.41 -18.90 -5.91
CA PRO A 110 3.41 -19.66 -5.18
C PRO A 110 4.64 -19.86 -6.06
N HIS A 111 5.82 -19.51 -5.56
CA HIS A 111 7.06 -19.85 -6.26
C HIS A 111 7.09 -21.37 -6.47
N THR A 112 7.00 -21.80 -7.72
CA THR A 112 7.25 -23.19 -8.07
C THR A 112 8.77 -23.35 -8.05
N ASP A 113 9.33 -23.64 -6.89
CA ASP A 113 10.69 -24.16 -6.78
C ASP A 113 10.74 -25.45 -7.61
N SER A 114 11.17 -25.31 -8.86
CA SER A 114 11.58 -26.45 -9.67
C SER A 114 13.02 -26.75 -9.29
N ASP A 115 13.19 -27.74 -8.42
CA ASP A 115 14.45 -28.48 -8.20
C ASP A 115 15.03 -29.03 -9.52
#